data_AF-A0A4R5TZ71-F1
#
_entry.id   AF-A0A4R5TZ71-F1
#
_cell.length_a   1.000
_cell.length_b   1.000
_cell.length_c   1.000
_cell.angle_alpha   90.00
_cell.angle_beta   90.00
_cell.angle_gamma   90.00
#
_symmetry.space_group_name_H-M   'P 1'
#
loop_
_entity.id
_entity.type
_entity.pdbx_description
1 polymer ?
#
loop_
_entity_poly.entity_id
_entity_poly.type
_entity_poly.pdbx_seq_one_letter_code
_entity_poly.pdbx_strand_id
1 'polypeptide(L)'
;MADTQQLDTPQDIPRDLHGLRRSPASLLHEAFVAGSTAGVVELSEVEFLTMAGVRVDPGSAEGQRIAAVTGGLPSRCGDVAGDGVLEAEPRNGAGTGSNGTGTGTGTGSIDSTATSSGLANTSALWLGPTEFLVVAPPEAHETLVPSLVEALADGQGQVVDLSANRTTFELTGPRARAVLEKGCSLDLHPRIHPAGTALSTEVGGIPVILWKTAESTYRILPRASFATFLGHWLLDAMREYASPEVP
;
A
#
# COMPACT_ATOMS: atom_id res chain seq x y z
N MET A 1 31.18 -2.19 50.54
CA MET A 1 31.53 -2.43 49.14
C MET A 1 30.30 -3.04 48.49
N ALA A 2 29.46 -2.20 47.89
CA ALA A 2 28.30 -2.64 47.14
C ALA A 2 28.62 -2.41 45.66
N ASP A 3 28.61 -3.51 44.91
CA ASP A 3 28.82 -3.54 43.48
C ASP A 3 27.73 -2.70 42.79
N THR A 4 28.16 -1.64 42.11
CA THR A 4 27.27 -0.85 41.26
C THR A 4 27.26 -1.56 39.91
N GLN A 5 26.18 -2.28 39.60
CA GLN A 5 26.00 -2.90 38.30
C GLN A 5 26.08 -1.82 37.20
N GLN A 6 27.00 -2.06 36.28
CA GLN A 6 27.26 -1.27 35.10
C GLN A 6 25.99 -1.22 34.24
N LEU A 7 25.46 -0.01 34.02
CA LEU A 7 24.37 0.22 33.09
C LEU A 7 24.83 -0.18 31.68
N ASP A 8 23.99 -0.95 30.98
CA ASP A 8 24.22 -1.41 29.62
C ASP A 8 24.64 -0.24 28.70
N THR A 9 25.69 -0.48 27.93
CA THR A 9 26.20 0.50 26.96
C THR A 9 25.20 0.62 25.80
N PRO A 10 24.95 1.81 25.21
CA PRO A 10 23.99 2.01 24.11
C PRO A 10 24.24 1.22 22.80
N GLN A 11 25.26 0.34 22.78
CA GLN A 11 25.72 -0.40 21.60
C GLN A 11 25.05 -1.77 21.42
N ASP A 12 24.27 -2.25 22.40
CA ASP A 12 23.60 -3.57 22.36
C ASP A 12 22.13 -3.54 21.91
N ILE A 13 21.61 -2.40 21.44
CA ILE A 13 20.28 -2.37 20.81
C ILE A 13 20.40 -3.10 19.46
N PRO A 14 19.65 -4.19 19.22
CA PRO A 14 19.66 -4.86 17.93
C PRO A 14 19.33 -3.84 16.83
N ARG A 15 20.22 -3.70 15.85
CA ARG A 15 19.97 -2.86 14.66
C ARG A 15 18.77 -3.38 13.85
N ASP A 16 18.46 -4.66 14.00
CA ASP A 16 17.24 -5.27 13.50
C ASP A 16 16.10 -5.13 14.51
N LEU A 17 15.32 -4.07 14.34
CA LEU A 17 14.10 -3.82 15.11
C LEU A 17 12.90 -4.63 14.58
N HIS A 18 13.03 -5.35 13.46
CA HIS A 18 11.92 -6.06 12.82
C HIS A 18 11.37 -7.17 13.72
N GLY A 19 12.22 -7.84 14.50
CA GLY A 19 11.81 -8.83 15.50
C GLY A 19 11.20 -8.26 16.78
N LEU A 20 11.28 -6.95 17.01
CA LEU A 20 10.78 -6.29 18.22
C LEU A 20 9.41 -5.62 18.03
N ARG A 21 9.02 -5.36 16.77
CA ARG A 21 7.75 -4.72 16.43
C ARG A 21 6.67 -5.76 16.13
N ARG A 22 5.42 -5.36 16.34
CA ARG A 22 4.23 -6.14 16.02
C ARG A 22 3.33 -5.30 15.12
N SER A 23 2.87 -5.88 14.02
CA SER A 23 1.92 -5.19 13.13
C SER A 23 0.57 -5.01 13.84
N PRO A 24 -0.22 -3.96 13.52
CA PRO A 24 -1.47 -3.72 14.22
C PRO A 24 -2.52 -4.84 14.02
N ALA A 25 -2.47 -5.59 12.92
CA ALA A 25 -3.38 -6.71 12.67
C ALA A 25 -2.73 -8.09 12.85
N SER A 26 -1.57 -8.19 13.49
CA SER A 26 -0.89 -9.48 13.70
C SER A 26 -1.77 -10.52 14.40
N LEU A 27 -2.68 -10.07 15.29
CA LEU A 27 -3.62 -10.93 16.03
C LEU A 27 -4.75 -11.49 15.14
N LEU A 28 -4.93 -10.96 13.94
CA LEU A 28 -5.94 -11.40 12.98
C LEU A 28 -5.38 -12.35 11.92
N HIS A 29 -4.07 -12.63 11.92
CA HIS A 29 -3.43 -13.44 10.88
C HIS A 29 -4.11 -14.81 10.68
N GLU A 30 -4.31 -15.58 11.76
CA GLU A 30 -4.99 -16.88 11.67
C GLU A 30 -6.44 -16.74 11.16
N ALA A 31 -7.14 -15.68 11.57
CA ALA A 31 -8.51 -15.43 11.14
C ALA A 31 -8.57 -15.06 9.65
N PHE A 32 -7.59 -14.30 9.15
CA PHE A 32 -7.44 -13.95 7.73
C PHE A 32 -7.19 -15.19 6.87
N VAL A 33 -6.29 -16.08 7.31
CA VAL A 33 -6.05 -17.36 6.64
C VAL A 33 -7.32 -18.21 6.62
N ALA A 34 -8.00 -18.36 7.76
CA ALA A 34 -9.20 -19.18 7.86
C ALA A 34 -10.42 -18.61 7.11
N GLY A 35 -10.53 -17.28 7.01
CA GLY A 35 -11.63 -16.59 6.33
C GLY A 35 -11.44 -16.43 4.82
N SER A 36 -10.22 -16.61 4.32
CA SER A 36 -9.90 -16.52 2.90
C SER A 36 -10.39 -17.75 2.13
N THR A 37 -10.94 -17.54 0.94
CA THR A 37 -11.34 -18.60 0.01
C THR A 37 -10.48 -18.54 -1.23
N ALA A 38 -9.60 -19.53 -1.38
CA ALA A 38 -8.56 -19.55 -2.40
C ALA A 38 -9.12 -19.35 -3.81
N GLY A 39 -8.54 -18.40 -4.56
CA GLY A 39 -8.97 -18.07 -5.93
C GLY A 39 -10.33 -17.37 -6.04
N VAL A 40 -10.99 -17.05 -4.92
CA VAL A 40 -12.30 -16.36 -4.89
C VAL A 40 -12.15 -15.00 -4.23
N VAL A 41 -11.74 -14.99 -2.96
CA VAL A 41 -11.38 -13.78 -2.22
C VAL A 41 -10.45 -14.12 -1.06
N GLU A 42 -9.33 -13.42 -0.99
CA GLU A 42 -8.31 -13.64 0.03
C GLU A 42 -7.98 -12.31 0.71
N LEU A 43 -7.70 -12.37 2.00
CA LEU A 43 -7.38 -11.21 2.84
C LEU A 43 -6.07 -11.46 3.57
N SER A 44 -5.18 -10.49 3.55
CA SER A 44 -3.93 -10.50 4.33
C SER A 44 -3.57 -9.10 4.82
N GLU A 45 -2.64 -9.03 5.77
CA GLU A 45 -1.93 -7.78 6.11
C GLU A 45 -0.64 -7.71 5.29
N VAL A 46 -0.35 -6.54 4.71
CA VAL A 46 0.97 -6.21 4.15
C VAL A 46 1.70 -5.43 5.23
N GLU A 47 2.58 -6.15 5.94
CA GLU A 47 3.20 -5.61 7.14
C GLU A 47 4.31 -4.62 6.81
N PHE A 48 4.37 -3.55 7.61
CA PHE A 48 5.51 -2.66 7.72
C PHE A 48 5.99 -1.97 6.44
N LEU A 49 5.08 -1.66 5.52
CA LEU A 49 5.37 -0.71 4.45
C LEU A 49 5.91 0.60 5.03
N THR A 50 6.92 1.15 4.36
CA THR A 50 7.43 2.47 4.70
C THR A 50 6.46 3.51 4.16
N MET A 51 6.01 4.43 5.00
CA MET A 51 5.10 5.49 4.58
C MET A 51 5.58 6.86 5.04
N ALA A 52 5.52 7.84 4.15
CA ALA A 52 5.80 9.23 4.48
C ALA A 52 4.62 10.12 4.07
N GLY A 53 4.10 10.90 5.01
CA GLY A 53 3.18 11.99 4.70
C GLY A 53 3.97 13.17 4.18
N VAL A 54 3.59 13.67 3.00
CA VAL A 54 4.26 14.80 2.35
C VAL A 54 3.25 15.91 2.10
N ARG A 55 3.59 17.13 2.53
CA ARG A 55 2.85 18.34 2.19
C ARG A 55 3.77 19.30 1.45
N VAL A 56 3.47 19.58 0.20
CA VAL A 56 4.28 20.47 -0.65
C VAL A 56 3.41 20.96 -1.80
N ASP A 57 3.66 22.17 -2.29
CA ASP A 57 3.09 22.62 -3.56
C ASP A 57 3.82 21.88 -4.71
N PRO A 58 3.13 21.03 -5.51
CA PRO A 58 3.79 20.30 -6.60
C PRO A 58 4.34 21.22 -7.70
N GLY A 59 3.86 22.46 -7.79
CA GLY A 59 4.36 23.46 -8.74
C GLY A 59 5.65 24.16 -8.28
N SER A 60 6.04 24.01 -7.01
CA SER A 60 7.20 24.70 -6.45
C SER A 60 8.53 23.98 -6.74
N ALA A 61 9.64 24.64 -6.45
CA ALA A 61 10.97 24.03 -6.57
C ALA A 61 11.15 22.85 -5.59
N GLU A 62 10.56 22.94 -4.40
CA GLU A 62 10.51 21.86 -3.40
C GLU A 62 9.70 20.68 -3.95
N GLY A 63 8.53 20.94 -4.53
CA GLY A 63 7.68 19.92 -5.15
C GLY A 63 8.40 19.15 -6.24
N GLN A 64 9.19 19.84 -7.08
CA GLN A 64 10.02 19.22 -8.12
C GLN A 64 11.12 18.32 -7.54
N ARG A 65 11.80 18.75 -6.46
CA ARG A 65 12.82 17.92 -5.79
C ARG A 65 12.21 16.69 -5.13
N ILE A 66 11.06 16.84 -4.46
CA ILE A 66 10.31 15.72 -3.89
C ILE A 66 9.88 14.74 -4.98
N ALA A 67 9.32 15.25 -6.08
CA ALA A 67 8.91 14.43 -7.22
C ALA A 67 10.09 13.64 -7.81
N ALA A 68 11.31 14.20 -7.82
CA ALA A 68 12.50 13.48 -8.27
C ALA A 68 12.82 12.27 -7.37
N VAL A 69 12.64 12.39 -6.04
CA VAL A 69 12.84 11.28 -5.09
C VAL A 69 11.77 10.20 -5.26
N THR A 70 10.51 10.59 -5.43
CA THR A 70 9.37 9.65 -5.46
C THR A 70 9.08 9.07 -6.84
N GLY A 71 9.76 9.53 -7.90
CA GLY A 71 9.43 9.17 -9.29
C GLY A 71 8.20 9.91 -9.83
N GLY A 72 7.78 10.98 -9.16
CA GLY A 72 6.66 11.85 -9.55
C GLY A 72 5.74 12.19 -8.37
N LEU A 73 4.94 13.25 -8.53
CA LEU A 73 3.81 13.56 -7.64
C LEU A 73 2.51 13.55 -8.45
N PRO A 74 1.43 12.94 -7.93
CA PRO A 74 0.15 12.88 -8.64
C PRO A 74 -0.49 14.27 -8.74
N SER A 75 -1.22 14.53 -9.83
CA SER A 75 -1.70 15.87 -10.18
C SER A 75 -3.19 16.10 -9.91
N ARG A 76 -3.97 15.03 -9.71
CA ARG A 76 -5.42 15.07 -9.48
C ARG A 76 -5.85 13.90 -8.60
N CYS A 77 -7.05 14.02 -8.05
CA CYS A 77 -7.71 12.97 -7.28
C CYS A 77 -7.76 11.65 -8.07
N GLY A 78 -7.37 10.55 -7.42
CA GLY A 78 -7.29 9.22 -8.03
C GLY A 78 -5.94 8.87 -8.62
N ASP A 79 -5.09 9.84 -8.98
CA ASP A 79 -3.77 9.56 -9.55
C ASP A 79 -2.83 8.96 -8.49
N VAL A 80 -2.01 8.02 -8.96
CA VAL A 80 -0.83 7.50 -8.26
C VAL A 80 0.38 7.73 -9.17
N ALA A 81 1.47 8.26 -8.62
CA ALA A 81 2.73 8.44 -9.33
C ALA A 81 3.82 7.48 -8.80
N GLY A 82 4.89 7.28 -9.56
CA GLY A 82 5.99 6.36 -9.22
C GLY A 82 5.86 4.99 -9.89
N ASP A 83 6.77 4.08 -9.57
CA ASP A 83 6.90 2.74 -10.17
C ASP A 83 6.60 1.60 -9.18
N GLY A 84 6.16 1.93 -7.96
CA GLY A 84 5.74 0.98 -6.93
C GLY A 84 4.44 0.24 -7.23
N VAL A 85 4.34 -0.43 -8.37
CA VAL A 85 3.41 -1.55 -8.50
C VAL A 85 4.04 -2.70 -7.69
N LEU A 86 3.76 -2.71 -6.40
CA LEU A 86 4.15 -3.81 -5.52
C LEU A 86 3.24 -5.00 -5.87
N GLU A 87 3.51 -5.66 -7.00
CA GLU A 87 2.91 -6.95 -7.31
C GLU A 87 3.24 -7.91 -6.17
N ALA A 88 2.21 -8.54 -5.61
CA ALA A 88 2.42 -9.67 -4.71
C ALA A 88 3.02 -10.80 -5.55
N GLU A 89 4.31 -11.09 -5.35
CA GLU A 89 4.99 -12.22 -5.99
C GLU A 89 4.15 -13.51 -5.80
N PRO A 90 3.75 -14.20 -6.88
CA PRO A 90 3.08 -15.47 -6.76
C PRO A 90 4.10 -16.50 -6.26
N ARG A 91 3.89 -17.03 -5.05
CA ARG A 91 4.62 -18.22 -4.56
C ARG A 91 4.14 -19.46 -5.31
N ASN A 92 4.55 -19.63 -6.57
CA ASN A 92 4.33 -20.84 -7.34
C ASN A 92 5.65 -21.49 -7.76
N GLY A 93 6.11 -22.42 -6.92
CA GLY A 93 6.97 -23.49 -7.36
C GLY A 93 6.14 -24.57 -8.05
N ALA A 94 6.11 -24.57 -9.38
CA ALA A 94 6.02 -25.76 -10.23
C ALA A 94 5.98 -25.32 -11.70
N GLY A 95 7.10 -25.48 -12.39
CA GLY A 95 7.14 -25.32 -13.84
C GLY A 95 6.42 -26.45 -14.54
N THR A 96 5.84 -26.17 -15.70
CA THR A 96 5.99 -26.93 -16.95
C THR A 96 5.47 -26.05 -18.09
N GLY A 97 6.30 -25.81 -19.11
CA GLY A 97 5.99 -24.90 -20.21
C GLY A 97 5.09 -25.50 -21.29
N SER A 98 4.60 -24.63 -22.17
CA SER A 98 4.57 -24.88 -23.62
C SER A 98 4.38 -23.57 -24.39
N ASN A 99 5.08 -23.46 -25.53
CA ASN A 99 5.05 -22.35 -26.47
C ASN A 99 3.75 -22.37 -27.30
N GLY A 100 3.12 -21.20 -27.46
CA GLY A 100 2.06 -20.97 -28.44
C GLY A 100 2.26 -19.64 -29.15
N THR A 101 2.78 -19.68 -30.38
CA THR A 101 2.91 -18.54 -31.30
C THR A 101 1.55 -18.08 -31.80
N GLY A 102 1.17 -16.83 -31.47
CA GLY A 102 -0.01 -16.16 -32.01
C GLY A 102 0.32 -14.73 -32.42
N THR A 103 0.43 -14.49 -33.73
CA THR A 103 0.57 -13.18 -34.37
C THR A 103 -0.76 -12.43 -34.34
N GLY A 104 -0.77 -11.22 -33.76
CA GLY A 104 -1.91 -10.30 -33.79
C GLY A 104 -1.42 -8.85 -33.77
N THR A 105 -1.65 -8.17 -34.89
CA THR A 105 -1.30 -6.77 -35.21
C THR A 105 -2.00 -5.77 -34.30
N GLY A 106 -1.24 -4.83 -33.71
CA GLY A 106 -1.73 -3.88 -32.71
C GLY A 106 -2.29 -2.58 -33.25
N THR A 107 -2.72 -1.72 -32.32
CA THR A 107 -2.70 -0.25 -32.41
C THR A 107 -2.89 0.35 -31.03
N GLY A 108 -1.92 1.15 -30.55
CA GLY A 108 -2.13 2.19 -29.53
C GLY A 108 -1.43 2.05 -28.17
N SER A 109 -0.23 1.46 -28.08
CA SER A 109 0.61 1.60 -26.88
C SER A 109 1.29 2.97 -26.87
N ILE A 110 0.96 3.82 -25.89
CA ILE A 110 1.84 4.92 -25.50
C ILE A 110 2.98 4.33 -24.69
N ASP A 111 4.00 3.87 -25.41
CA ASP A 111 5.28 3.45 -24.85
C ASP A 111 6.03 4.70 -24.39
N SER A 112 5.76 5.14 -23.15
CA SER A 112 6.63 6.06 -22.44
C SER A 112 7.55 5.22 -21.56
N THR A 113 8.69 4.81 -22.13
CA THR A 113 9.83 4.36 -21.35
C THR A 113 10.40 5.58 -20.60
N ALA A 114 9.72 6.00 -19.54
CA ALA A 114 10.28 6.92 -18.57
C ALA A 114 11.28 6.11 -17.74
N THR A 115 12.56 6.45 -17.84
CA THR A 115 13.55 6.05 -16.85
C THR A 115 13.05 6.54 -15.49
N SER A 116 12.54 5.64 -14.63
CA SER A 116 12.13 6.01 -13.28
C SER A 116 13.38 6.38 -12.49
N SER A 117 13.60 7.70 -12.31
CA SER A 117 14.75 8.24 -11.56
C SER A 117 14.50 8.26 -10.04
N GLY A 118 13.31 7.84 -9.60
CA GLY A 118 12.93 7.80 -8.20
C GLY A 118 13.45 6.56 -7.47
N LEU A 119 13.27 6.53 -6.16
CA LEU A 119 13.50 5.31 -5.36
C LEU A 119 12.64 4.18 -5.91
N ALA A 120 13.28 3.05 -6.23
CA ALA A 120 12.60 1.91 -6.81
C ALA A 120 11.42 1.45 -5.95
N ASN A 121 10.34 1.07 -6.62
CA ASN A 121 9.12 0.55 -6.01
C ASN A 121 8.39 1.55 -5.09
N THR A 122 8.57 2.85 -5.33
CA THR A 122 7.91 3.91 -4.55
C THR A 122 6.64 4.37 -5.27
N SER A 123 5.58 4.63 -4.51
CA SER A 123 4.32 5.19 -5.00
C SER A 123 3.94 6.44 -4.22
N ALA A 124 3.53 7.50 -4.90
CA ALA A 124 2.95 8.69 -4.31
C ALA A 124 1.44 8.74 -4.60
N LEU A 125 0.62 8.67 -3.54
CA LEU A 125 -0.83 8.67 -3.58
C LEU A 125 -1.36 10.08 -3.34
N TRP A 126 -2.32 10.53 -4.15
CA TRP A 126 -2.95 11.83 -3.98
C TRP A 126 -3.92 11.83 -2.79
N LEU A 127 -3.75 12.75 -1.84
CA LEU A 127 -4.70 12.99 -0.75
C LEU A 127 -5.34 14.38 -0.83
N GLY A 128 -4.65 15.35 -1.43
CA GLY A 128 -5.11 16.70 -1.63
C GLY A 128 -4.22 17.44 -2.63
N PRO A 129 -4.57 18.69 -3.03
CA PRO A 129 -3.78 19.46 -3.99
C PRO A 129 -2.30 19.65 -3.62
N THR A 130 -2.01 19.64 -2.32
CA THR A 130 -0.66 19.79 -1.76
C THR A 130 -0.35 18.72 -0.72
N GLU A 131 -1.09 17.61 -0.70
CA GLU A 131 -0.97 16.56 0.32
C GLU A 131 -0.90 15.17 -0.34
N PHE A 132 0.12 14.41 0.04
CA PHE A 132 0.46 13.13 -0.56
C PHE A 132 0.82 12.11 0.51
N LEU A 133 0.55 10.84 0.24
CA LEU A 133 1.13 9.72 0.98
C LEU A 133 2.12 9.02 0.07
N VAL A 134 3.39 9.00 0.46
CA VAL A 134 4.41 8.20 -0.23
C VAL A 134 4.48 6.83 0.45
N VAL A 135 4.39 5.76 -0.32
CA VAL A 135 4.42 4.38 0.13
C VAL A 135 5.56 3.66 -0.59
N ALA A 136 6.38 2.95 0.18
CA ALA A 136 7.51 2.18 -0.33
C ALA A 136 7.64 0.85 0.43
N PRO A 137 8.44 -0.11 -0.09
CA PRO A 137 8.73 -1.35 0.61
C PRO A 137 9.35 -1.13 2.01
N PRO A 138 9.30 -2.15 2.89
CA PRO A 138 9.93 -2.10 4.22
C PRO A 138 11.43 -1.78 4.17
N GLU A 139 12.12 -2.18 3.10
CA GLU A 139 13.56 -1.98 2.89
C GLU A 139 13.92 -0.49 2.71
N ALA A 140 12.95 0.34 2.32
CA ALA A 140 13.13 1.78 2.16
C ALA A 140 13.04 2.55 3.48
N HIS A 141 12.83 1.88 4.63
CA HIS A 141 12.57 2.54 5.90
C HIS A 141 13.68 3.51 6.32
N GLU A 142 14.95 3.12 6.14
CA GLU A 142 16.10 3.94 6.50
C GLU A 142 16.42 5.04 5.47
N THR A 143 15.84 4.99 4.26
CA THR A 143 16.24 5.86 3.14
C THR A 143 15.15 6.82 2.70
N LEU A 144 13.87 6.43 2.72
CA LEU A 144 12.77 7.22 2.18
C LEU A 144 12.62 8.58 2.89
N VAL A 145 12.39 8.56 4.19
CA VAL A 145 12.14 9.79 4.97
C VAL A 145 13.35 10.73 4.94
N PRO A 146 14.60 10.26 5.17
CA PRO A 146 15.79 11.11 5.03
C PRO A 146 15.92 11.74 3.65
N SER A 147 15.70 10.97 2.56
CA SER A 147 15.79 11.50 1.19
C SER A 147 14.74 12.57 0.91
N LEU A 148 13.51 12.38 1.42
CA LEU A 148 12.43 13.38 1.30
C LEU A 148 12.72 14.64 2.13
N VAL A 149 13.26 14.48 3.35
CA VAL A 149 13.65 15.61 4.20
C VAL A 149 14.79 16.40 3.55
N GLU A 150 15.78 15.73 2.99
CA GLU A 150 16.87 16.37 2.24
C GLU A 150 16.34 17.10 1.00
N ALA A 151 15.43 16.48 0.25
CA ALA A 151 14.80 17.11 -0.91
C ALA A 151 13.95 18.34 -0.54
N LEU A 152 13.23 18.30 0.60
CA LEU A 152 12.50 19.46 1.10
C LEU A 152 13.46 20.58 1.56
N ALA A 153 14.55 20.20 2.24
CA ALA A 153 15.49 21.10 2.89
C ALA A 153 14.77 22.15 3.77
N ASP A 154 15.18 23.40 3.68
CA ASP A 154 14.64 24.56 4.39
C ASP A 154 13.34 25.09 3.73
N GLY A 155 12.83 24.38 2.72
CA GLY A 155 11.70 24.77 1.89
C GLY A 155 10.34 24.71 2.59
N GLN A 156 9.32 25.30 1.96
CA GLN A 156 7.96 25.26 2.48
C GLN A 156 7.33 23.87 2.28
N GLY A 157 6.92 23.24 3.37
CA GLY A 157 6.25 21.95 3.32
C GLY A 157 6.40 21.16 4.61
N GLN A 158 6.09 19.87 4.53
CA GLN A 158 6.25 18.92 5.62
C GLN A 158 6.58 17.54 5.06
N VAL A 159 7.48 16.83 5.74
CA VAL A 159 7.71 15.39 5.56
C VAL A 159 7.60 14.74 6.95
N VAL A 160 6.76 13.72 7.07
CA VAL A 160 6.53 13.01 8.34
C VAL A 160 6.57 11.51 8.09
N ASP A 161 7.32 10.76 8.90
CA ASP A 161 7.20 9.30 8.92
C ASP A 161 5.82 8.90 9.45
N LEU A 162 5.05 8.22 8.60
CA LEU A 162 3.71 7.71 8.89
C LEU A 162 3.64 6.18 8.76
N SER A 163 4.77 5.47 8.78
CA SER A 163 4.83 4.01 8.60
C SER A 163 3.98 3.25 9.63
N ALA A 164 3.88 3.77 10.86
CA ALA A 164 3.03 3.21 11.92
C ALA A 164 1.62 3.85 11.99
N ASN A 165 1.31 4.84 11.14
CA ASN A 165 0.03 5.54 11.17
C ASN A 165 -1.11 4.69 10.60
N ARG A 166 -0.80 3.85 9.60
CA ARG A 166 -1.78 3.06 8.85
C ARG A 166 -1.40 1.59 8.81
N THR A 167 -2.41 0.74 8.90
CA THR A 167 -2.30 -0.67 8.56
C THR A 167 -2.59 -0.83 7.08
N THR A 168 -2.02 -1.84 6.42
CA THR A 168 -2.33 -2.15 5.02
C THR A 168 -2.95 -3.53 4.94
N PHE A 169 -4.23 -3.60 4.59
CA PHE A 169 -4.85 -4.86 4.19
C PHE A 169 -4.77 -5.02 2.69
N GLU A 170 -4.47 -6.22 2.23
CA GLU A 170 -4.55 -6.60 0.83
C GLU A 170 -5.72 -7.58 0.66
N LEU A 171 -6.68 -7.17 -0.16
CA LEU A 171 -7.86 -7.94 -0.51
C LEU A 171 -7.77 -8.31 -1.98
N THR A 172 -7.66 -9.59 -2.28
CA THR A 172 -7.42 -10.11 -3.63
C THR A 172 -8.53 -11.03 -4.09
N GLY A 173 -8.65 -11.21 -5.40
CA GLY A 173 -9.52 -12.20 -6.02
C GLY A 173 -10.78 -11.61 -6.68
N PRO A 174 -11.47 -12.39 -7.55
CA PRO A 174 -12.59 -11.90 -8.34
C PRO A 174 -13.77 -11.34 -7.53
N ARG A 175 -13.91 -11.74 -6.25
CA ARG A 175 -14.96 -11.23 -5.35
C ARG A 175 -14.51 -10.07 -4.47
N ALA A 176 -13.26 -9.59 -4.56
CA ALA A 176 -12.76 -8.48 -3.75
C ALA A 176 -13.60 -7.19 -3.92
N ARG A 177 -13.98 -6.84 -5.16
CA ARG A 177 -14.88 -5.71 -5.41
C ARG A 177 -16.22 -5.88 -4.69
N ALA A 178 -16.83 -7.06 -4.81
CA ALA A 178 -18.14 -7.34 -4.25
C ALA A 178 -18.14 -7.31 -2.71
N VAL A 179 -17.05 -7.75 -2.06
CA VAL A 179 -16.81 -7.55 -0.63
C VAL A 179 -16.82 -6.06 -0.27
N LEU A 180 -16.06 -5.24 -0.99
CA LEU A 180 -15.95 -3.80 -0.71
C LEU A 180 -17.28 -3.07 -0.95
N GLU A 181 -18.05 -3.45 -1.97
CA GLU A 181 -19.36 -2.85 -2.30
C GLU A 181 -20.40 -2.98 -1.18
N LYS A 182 -20.18 -3.86 -0.20
CA LYS A 182 -21.06 -3.99 0.99
C LYS A 182 -20.98 -2.80 1.94
N GLY A 183 -19.92 -2.00 1.86
CA GLY A 183 -19.74 -0.87 2.78
C GLY A 183 -18.79 0.22 2.32
N CYS A 184 -18.36 0.21 1.06
CA CYS A 184 -17.59 1.29 0.47
C CYS A 184 -18.52 2.33 -0.16
N SER A 185 -18.29 3.61 0.14
CA SER A 185 -19.09 4.72 -0.39
C SER A 185 -18.75 5.10 -1.84
N LEU A 186 -17.65 4.58 -2.38
CA LEU A 186 -17.15 4.86 -3.73
C LEU A 186 -17.81 3.94 -4.77
N ASP A 187 -18.06 4.43 -5.98
CA ASP A 187 -18.39 3.57 -7.12
C ASP A 187 -17.15 2.78 -7.57
N LEU A 188 -17.16 1.47 -7.29
CA LEU A 188 -16.07 0.55 -7.61
C LEU A 188 -16.19 -0.10 -8.99
N HIS A 189 -17.12 0.36 -9.83
CA HIS A 189 -17.25 -0.12 -11.20
C HIS A 189 -15.92 0.09 -11.96
N PRO A 190 -15.38 -0.89 -12.72
CA PRO A 190 -14.06 -0.79 -13.36
C PRO A 190 -13.87 0.43 -14.30
N ARG A 191 -14.95 0.88 -14.94
CA ARG A 191 -14.98 2.13 -15.73
C ARG A 191 -14.72 3.41 -14.92
N ILE A 192 -15.01 3.41 -13.62
CA ILE A 192 -14.87 4.57 -12.72
C ILE A 192 -13.63 4.43 -11.84
N HIS A 193 -13.35 3.22 -11.37
CA HIS A 193 -12.22 2.91 -10.50
C HIS A 193 -11.29 1.87 -11.15
N PRO A 194 -10.47 2.26 -12.14
CA PRO A 194 -9.52 1.37 -12.81
C PRO A 194 -8.31 1.06 -11.92
N ALA A 195 -7.58 0.00 -12.28
CA ALA A 195 -6.31 -0.33 -11.63
C ALA A 195 -5.30 0.84 -11.72
N GLY A 196 -4.46 0.97 -10.72
CA GLY A 196 -3.50 2.07 -10.57
C GLY A 196 -4.06 3.33 -9.91
N THR A 197 -5.31 3.32 -9.44
CA THR A 197 -5.92 4.48 -8.78
C THR A 197 -6.02 4.34 -7.27
N ALA A 198 -5.84 5.44 -6.55
CA ALA A 198 -5.98 5.51 -5.10
C ALA A 198 -6.85 6.69 -4.66
N LEU A 199 -7.82 6.43 -3.78
CA LEU A 199 -8.82 7.40 -3.35
C LEU A 199 -9.01 7.34 -1.83
N SER A 200 -9.14 8.50 -1.20
CA SER A 200 -9.66 8.58 0.16
C SER A 200 -11.16 8.34 0.14
N THR A 201 -11.63 7.37 0.93
CA THR A 201 -13.04 6.97 0.98
C THR A 201 -13.36 6.40 2.37
N GLU A 202 -14.53 5.82 2.52
CA GLU A 202 -14.92 5.05 3.69
C GLU A 202 -15.19 3.59 3.33
N VAL A 203 -14.85 2.68 4.23
CA VAL A 203 -15.23 1.26 4.17
C VAL A 203 -15.72 0.86 5.55
N GLY A 204 -16.92 0.27 5.64
CA GLY A 204 -17.51 -0.10 6.92
C GLY A 204 -17.73 1.09 7.86
N GLY A 205 -17.92 2.29 7.31
CA GLY A 205 -18.16 3.54 8.06
C GLY A 205 -16.91 4.17 8.69
N ILE A 206 -15.69 3.75 8.32
CA ILE A 206 -14.44 4.38 8.76
C ILE A 206 -13.63 4.94 7.58
N PRO A 207 -12.85 6.02 7.79
CA PRO A 207 -11.99 6.56 6.74
C PRO A 207 -10.81 5.62 6.40
N VAL A 208 -10.62 5.38 5.10
CA VAL A 208 -9.50 4.60 4.55
C VAL A 208 -8.94 5.28 3.30
N ILE A 209 -7.71 4.92 2.94
CA ILE A 209 -7.26 5.09 1.56
C ILE A 209 -7.49 3.73 0.88
N LEU A 210 -8.27 3.73 -0.20
CA LEU A 210 -8.48 2.56 -1.04
C LEU A 210 -7.62 2.69 -2.29
N TRP A 211 -6.68 1.78 -2.45
CA TRP A 211 -5.76 1.73 -3.59
C TRP A 211 -5.96 0.45 -4.38
N LYS A 212 -6.45 0.57 -5.62
CA LYS A 212 -6.61 -0.56 -6.52
C LYS A 212 -5.30 -0.83 -7.25
N THR A 213 -4.48 -1.73 -6.71
CA THR A 213 -3.14 -2.04 -7.25
C THR A 213 -3.17 -2.90 -8.51
N ALA A 214 -4.22 -3.71 -8.68
CA ALA A 214 -4.45 -4.50 -9.90
C ALA A 214 -5.95 -4.72 -10.15
N GLU A 215 -6.30 -5.42 -11.24
CA GLU A 215 -7.68 -5.62 -11.68
C GLU A 215 -8.57 -6.29 -10.60
N SER A 216 -8.00 -7.13 -9.75
CA SER A 216 -8.71 -7.78 -8.64
C SER A 216 -7.94 -7.71 -7.33
N THR A 217 -7.11 -6.68 -7.15
CA THR A 217 -6.28 -6.48 -5.95
C THR A 217 -6.49 -5.08 -5.42
N TYR A 218 -6.85 -4.99 -4.14
CA TYR A 218 -7.06 -3.74 -3.44
C TYR A 218 -6.19 -3.71 -2.18
N ARG A 219 -5.55 -2.58 -1.95
CA ARG A 219 -4.99 -2.21 -0.66
C ARG A 219 -5.91 -1.26 0.06
N ILE A 220 -6.18 -1.55 1.33
CA ILE A 220 -7.09 -0.79 2.17
C ILE A 220 -6.29 -0.31 3.37
N LEU A 221 -6.13 1.01 3.49
CA LEU A 221 -5.23 1.64 4.46
C LEU A 221 -6.00 2.42 5.54
N PRO A 222 -6.62 1.76 6.53
CA PRO A 222 -7.17 2.43 7.70
C PRO A 222 -6.05 3.00 8.58
N ARG A 223 -6.37 3.95 9.46
CA ARG A 223 -5.47 4.26 10.59
C ARG A 223 -5.30 3.01 11.45
N ALA A 224 -4.11 2.79 12.00
CA ALA A 224 -3.73 1.56 12.70
C ALA A 224 -4.70 1.16 13.82
N SER A 225 -5.26 2.12 14.56
CA SER A 225 -6.24 1.86 15.63
C SER A 225 -7.56 1.23 15.15
N PHE A 226 -7.89 1.36 13.87
CA PHE A 226 -9.07 0.74 13.26
C PHE A 226 -8.81 -0.64 12.66
N ALA A 227 -7.57 -1.13 12.69
CA ALA A 227 -7.18 -2.39 12.05
C ALA A 227 -8.05 -3.57 12.53
N THR A 228 -8.24 -3.73 13.84
CA THR A 228 -9.07 -4.80 14.39
C THR A 228 -10.52 -4.73 13.90
N PHE A 229 -11.11 -3.53 13.93
CA PHE A 229 -12.48 -3.33 13.47
C PHE A 229 -12.63 -3.69 11.99
N LEU A 230 -11.82 -3.09 11.13
CA LEU A 230 -11.96 -3.28 9.69
C LEU A 230 -11.60 -4.71 9.27
N GLY A 231 -10.60 -5.33 9.90
CA GLY A 231 -10.26 -6.73 9.66
C GLY A 231 -11.44 -7.68 9.94
N HIS A 232 -12.13 -7.50 11.08
CA HIS A 232 -13.35 -8.27 11.37
C HIS A 232 -14.50 -7.96 10.42
N TRP A 233 -14.67 -6.69 10.03
CA TRP A 233 -15.69 -6.28 9.07
C TRP A 233 -15.47 -6.95 7.70
N LEU A 234 -14.22 -6.96 7.20
CA LEU A 234 -13.87 -7.62 5.95
C LEU A 234 -14.09 -9.13 6.02
N LEU A 235 -13.69 -9.77 7.12
CA LEU A 235 -13.95 -11.19 7.35
C LEU A 235 -15.44 -11.52 7.31
N ASP A 236 -16.29 -10.72 7.94
CA ASP A 236 -17.73 -10.89 7.89
C ASP A 236 -18.27 -10.71 6.46
N ALA A 237 -17.84 -9.66 5.78
CA ALA A 237 -18.22 -9.36 4.40
C ALA A 237 -17.79 -10.47 3.41
N MET A 238 -16.71 -11.19 3.68
CA MET A 238 -16.23 -12.31 2.85
C MET A 238 -17.04 -13.60 3.02
N ARG A 239 -17.73 -13.81 4.15
CA ARG A 239 -18.35 -15.10 4.52
C ARG A 239 -19.30 -15.67 3.47
N GLU A 240 -20.03 -14.84 2.74
CA GLU A 240 -20.98 -15.33 1.73
C GLU A 240 -20.30 -16.09 0.58
N TYR A 241 -19.05 -15.76 0.26
CA TYR A 241 -18.31 -16.36 -0.84
C TYR A 241 -17.67 -17.70 -0.49
N ALA A 242 -17.70 -18.08 0.79
CA ALA A 242 -17.31 -19.41 1.25
C ALA A 242 -18.46 -20.44 1.13
N SER A 243 -19.67 -19.99 0.77
CA SER A 243 -20.86 -20.83 0.63
C SER A 243 -21.34 -20.94 -0.83
N PRO A 244 -22.07 -22.00 -1.20
CA PRO A 244 -22.71 -22.09 -2.50
C PRO A 244 -23.70 -20.95 -2.74
N GLU A 245 -23.86 -20.56 -4.01
CA GLU A 245 -24.88 -19.58 -4.42
C GLU A 245 -26.29 -20.12 -4.16
N VAL A 246 -27.17 -19.23 -3.68
CA VAL A 246 -28.58 -19.59 -3.41
C VAL A 246 -29.32 -19.74 -4.76
N PRO A 247 -30.08 -20.84 -4.97
CA PRO A 247 -30.80 -21.10 -6.22
C PRO A 247 -31.87 -20.06 -6.58
#